data_AF-A0A1Q5PDJ4-F1
#
_entry.id   AF-A0A1Q5PDJ4-F1
#
_cell.length_a   1.000
_cell.length_b   1.000
_cell.length_c   1.000
_cell.angle_alpha   90.00
_cell.angle_beta   90.00
_cell.angle_gamma   90.00
#
_symmetry.space_group_name_H-M   'P 1'
#
loop_
_entity.id
_entity.type
_entity.pdbx_description
1 polymer ?
#
loop_
_entity_poly.entity_id
_entity_poly.type
_entity_poly.pdbx_seq_one_letter_code
_entity_poly.pdbx_strand_id
1 'polypeptide(L)'
;MKKRTDTQNKKLHLLLNKAGLAAEKPDLVAFYTNGRTSSSRDMYFHEAQKLIVYLESITSNSASTPTDRADTMRKKVIAICYELGWIEPTDSPEERKINMAVIDGFLKKRGYIKKPLNEFTVRELPRLISQFEQILEHSKQTAGSKAVNSLLAELNIPVEPLKRK
;
A
#
# COMPACT_ATOMS: atom_id res chain seq x y z
N MET A 1 35.68 10.67 -19.38
CA MET A 1 34.82 9.55 -18.90
C MET A 1 33.35 9.93 -18.98
N LYS A 2 32.47 8.99 -19.36
CA LYS A 2 31.02 9.23 -19.47
C LYS A 2 30.43 9.58 -18.09
N LYS A 3 29.72 10.70 -17.98
CA LYS A 3 28.99 11.09 -16.77
C LYS A 3 27.82 10.15 -16.51
N ARG A 4 27.39 10.05 -15.26
CA ARG A 4 26.20 9.30 -14.85
C ARG A 4 24.93 9.83 -15.54
N THR A 5 23.99 8.95 -15.83
CA THR A 5 22.68 9.30 -16.43
C THR A 5 21.62 9.68 -15.38
N ASP A 6 20.55 10.36 -15.80
CA ASP A 6 19.41 10.67 -14.93
C ASP A 6 18.70 9.42 -14.42
N THR A 7 18.65 8.36 -15.21
CA THR A 7 18.11 7.07 -14.79
C THR A 7 18.91 6.47 -13.64
N GLN A 8 20.25 6.50 -13.74
CA GLN A 8 21.12 6.08 -12.63
C GLN A 8 20.95 7.00 -11.41
N ASN A 9 20.73 8.31 -11.60
CA ASN A 9 20.46 9.22 -10.49
C ASN A 9 19.20 8.86 -9.72
N LYS A 10 18.09 8.71 -10.42
CA LYS A 10 16.80 8.34 -9.82
C LYS A 10 16.90 7.01 -9.09
N LYS A 11 17.53 6.01 -9.71
CA LYS A 11 17.70 4.68 -9.12
C LYS A 11 18.58 4.70 -7.86
N LEU A 12 19.69 5.42 -7.89
CA LEU A 12 20.59 5.57 -6.74
C LEU A 12 19.88 6.21 -5.54
N HIS A 13 19.13 7.30 -5.74
CA HIS A 13 18.37 7.94 -4.65
C HIS A 13 17.27 7.04 -4.09
N LEU A 14 16.55 6.33 -4.96
CA LEU A 14 15.54 5.35 -4.54
C LEU A 14 16.16 4.26 -3.65
N LEU A 15 17.29 3.68 -4.07
CA LEU A 15 17.95 2.59 -3.34
C LEU A 15 18.59 3.06 -2.03
N LEU A 16 19.14 4.28 -1.98
CA LEU A 16 19.66 4.85 -0.72
C LEU A 16 18.56 5.00 0.34
N ASN A 17 17.40 5.49 -0.06
CA ASN A 17 16.26 5.59 0.85
C ASN A 17 15.80 4.21 1.33
N LYS A 18 15.74 3.23 0.43
CA LYS A 18 15.38 1.84 0.76
C LYS A 18 16.38 1.15 1.67
N ALA A 19 17.66 1.47 1.54
CA ALA A 19 18.72 0.94 2.39
C ALA A 19 18.82 1.66 3.74
N GLY A 20 18.13 2.79 3.95
CA GLY A 20 18.33 3.64 5.12
C GLY A 20 19.63 4.44 5.13
N LEU A 21 20.37 4.48 4.01
CA LEU A 21 21.72 5.07 3.90
C LEU A 21 21.71 6.47 3.26
N ALA A 22 20.56 7.16 3.28
CA ALA A 22 20.45 8.48 2.65
C ALA A 22 21.41 9.52 3.26
N ALA A 23 21.65 9.44 4.57
CA ALA A 23 22.58 10.31 5.28
C ALA A 23 24.05 10.04 4.91
N GLU A 24 24.41 8.77 4.71
CA GLU A 24 25.78 8.30 4.37
C GLU A 24 26.12 8.44 2.89
N LYS A 25 25.21 9.00 2.09
CA LYS A 25 25.41 9.21 0.64
C LYS A 25 26.76 9.88 0.32
N PRO A 26 27.18 10.99 0.95
CA PRO A 26 28.44 11.66 0.60
C PRO A 26 29.65 10.74 0.74
N ASP A 27 29.68 9.91 1.79
CA ASP A 27 30.78 8.99 2.08
C ASP A 27 30.81 7.83 1.09
N LEU A 28 29.64 7.27 0.77
CA LEU A 28 29.52 6.24 -0.26
C LEU A 28 29.96 6.78 -1.63
N VAL A 29 29.57 8.00 -1.99
CA VAL A 29 30.00 8.61 -3.26
C VAL A 29 31.52 8.83 -3.26
N ALA A 30 32.10 9.33 -2.16
CA ALA A 30 33.54 9.46 -2.03
C ALA A 30 34.24 8.11 -2.21
N PHE A 31 33.77 7.05 -1.57
CA PHE A 31 34.32 5.70 -1.70
C PHE A 31 34.30 5.19 -3.15
N TYR A 32 33.15 5.23 -3.81
CA TYR A 32 32.99 4.72 -5.19
C TYR A 32 33.62 5.61 -6.27
N THR A 33 34.06 6.82 -5.92
CA THR A 33 34.81 7.72 -6.81
C THR A 33 36.29 7.85 -6.41
N ASN A 34 36.78 7.02 -5.49
CA ASN A 34 38.14 7.09 -4.95
C ASN A 34 38.52 8.48 -4.40
N GLY A 35 37.59 9.11 -3.69
CA GLY A 35 37.77 10.43 -3.07
C GLY A 35 37.61 11.62 -4.02
N ARG A 36 37.35 11.40 -5.32
CA ARG A 36 37.26 12.48 -6.31
C ARG A 36 36.09 13.44 -6.08
N THR A 37 34.97 12.96 -5.55
CA THR A 37 33.80 13.78 -5.25
C THR A 37 32.93 13.13 -4.17
N SER A 38 32.17 13.94 -3.43
CA SER A 38 31.10 13.49 -2.51
C SER A 38 29.70 13.74 -3.08
N SER A 39 29.61 14.30 -4.29
CA SER A 39 28.35 14.62 -4.96
C SER A 39 28.03 13.59 -6.03
N SER A 40 26.84 12.97 -5.93
CA SER A 40 26.38 11.99 -6.92
C SER A 40 26.23 12.59 -8.33
N ARG A 41 26.09 13.92 -8.44
CA ARG A 41 26.06 14.68 -9.71
C ARG A 41 27.36 14.55 -10.49
N ASP A 42 28.49 14.41 -9.80
CA ASP A 42 29.81 14.42 -10.42
C ASP A 42 30.39 13.04 -10.68
N MET A 43 29.62 11.98 -10.38
CA MET A 43 29.99 10.60 -10.67
C MET A 43 30.02 10.31 -12.18
N TYR A 44 30.94 9.44 -12.56
CA TYR A 44 30.95 8.78 -13.85
C TYR A 44 29.96 7.61 -13.87
N PHE A 45 29.57 7.20 -15.07
CA PHE A 45 28.60 6.14 -15.31
C PHE A 45 28.96 4.83 -14.58
N HIS A 46 30.24 4.43 -14.64
CA HIS A 46 30.69 3.18 -14.05
C HIS A 46 30.77 3.23 -12.51
N GLU A 47 31.15 4.38 -11.93
CA GLU A 47 31.17 4.59 -10.48
C GLU A 47 29.74 4.51 -9.92
N ALA A 48 28.80 5.20 -10.58
CA ALA A 48 27.38 5.15 -10.21
C ALA A 48 26.79 3.75 -10.37
N GLN A 49 27.19 3.01 -11.41
CA GLN A 49 26.75 1.64 -11.62
C GLN A 49 27.24 0.71 -10.50
N LYS A 50 28.50 0.83 -10.06
CA LYS A 50 29.04 0.05 -8.94
C LYS A 50 28.28 0.30 -7.64
N LEU A 51 28.03 1.57 -7.32
CA LEU A 51 27.24 1.94 -6.15
C LEU A 51 25.80 1.42 -6.26
N ILE A 52 25.17 1.49 -7.43
CA ILE A 52 23.83 0.90 -7.64
C ILE A 52 23.85 -0.61 -7.38
N VAL A 53 24.81 -1.36 -7.90
CA VAL A 53 24.91 -2.81 -7.69
C VAL A 53 25.09 -3.14 -6.20
N TYR A 54 25.91 -2.38 -5.49
CA TYR A 54 26.06 -2.52 -4.04
C TYR A 54 24.75 -2.24 -3.30
N LEU A 55 24.09 -1.12 -3.61
CA LEU A 55 22.81 -0.78 -3.00
C LEU A 55 21.73 -1.82 -3.34
N GLU A 56 21.75 -2.37 -4.54
CA GLU A 56 20.89 -3.50 -4.92
C GLU A 56 21.21 -4.74 -4.09
N SER A 57 22.47 -5.07 -3.83
CA SER A 57 22.82 -6.26 -3.02
C SER A 57 22.29 -6.18 -1.58
N ILE A 58 22.32 -4.99 -0.96
CA ILE A 58 21.82 -4.78 0.39
C ILE A 58 20.29 -4.59 0.43
N THR A 59 19.70 -3.99 -0.62
CA THR A 59 18.23 -3.82 -0.74
C THR A 59 17.53 -5.04 -1.34
N SER A 60 18.25 -5.97 -1.96
CA SER A 60 17.68 -7.26 -2.38
C SER A 60 17.35 -8.13 -1.18
N ASN A 61 18.07 -7.95 -0.07
CA ASN A 61 17.72 -8.49 1.24
C ASN A 61 16.68 -7.61 1.97
N SER A 62 16.61 -6.30 1.65
CA SER A 62 15.60 -5.35 2.14
C SER A 62 14.53 -5.10 1.07
N ALA A 63 13.82 -6.19 0.76
CA ALA A 63 12.89 -6.39 -0.34
C ALA A 63 12.01 -5.18 -0.73
N SER A 64 12.35 -4.58 -1.87
CA SER A 64 11.34 -3.99 -2.77
C SER A 64 10.87 -5.03 -3.76
N THR A 65 10.23 -6.07 -3.25
CA THR A 65 9.68 -7.15 -4.06
C THR A 65 8.23 -6.80 -4.45
N PRO A 66 7.54 -7.63 -5.26
CA PRO A 66 6.08 -7.66 -5.38
C PRO A 66 5.26 -7.47 -4.07
N THR A 67 5.89 -7.53 -2.90
CA THR A 67 5.36 -7.07 -1.63
C THR A 67 4.91 -5.62 -1.64
N ASP A 68 5.57 -4.66 -2.29
CA ASP A 68 5.15 -3.23 -2.24
C ASP A 68 3.76 -3.04 -2.84
N ARG A 69 3.49 -3.69 -3.98
CA ARG A 69 2.20 -3.59 -4.67
C ARG A 69 1.12 -4.41 -3.94
N ALA A 70 1.46 -5.60 -3.44
CA ALA A 70 0.55 -6.39 -2.61
C ALA A 70 0.21 -5.66 -1.31
N ASP A 71 1.19 -5.05 -0.66
CA ASP A 71 1.07 -4.33 0.60
C ASP A 71 0.22 -3.06 0.40
N THR A 72 0.46 -2.30 -0.67
CA THR A 72 -0.41 -1.17 -1.05
C THR A 72 -1.87 -1.62 -1.21
N MET A 73 -2.09 -2.77 -1.85
CA MET A 73 -3.43 -3.31 -2.03
C MET A 73 -4.05 -3.81 -0.72
N ARG A 74 -3.30 -4.47 0.16
CA ARG A 74 -3.77 -4.87 1.50
C ARG A 74 -4.10 -3.65 2.36
N LYS A 75 -3.26 -2.61 2.32
CA LYS A 75 -3.53 -1.32 2.98
C LYS A 75 -4.83 -0.69 2.50
N LYS A 76 -5.14 -0.78 1.21
CA LYS A 76 -6.43 -0.31 0.68
C LYS A 76 -7.61 -1.09 1.26
N VAL A 77 -7.52 -2.41 1.38
CA VAL A 77 -8.56 -3.23 2.04
C VAL A 77 -8.73 -2.80 3.50
N ILE A 78 -7.64 -2.62 4.24
CA ILE A 78 -7.67 -2.16 5.64
C ILE A 78 -8.33 -0.77 5.73
N ALA A 79 -8.00 0.16 4.83
CA ALA A 79 -8.62 1.48 4.79
C ALA A 79 -10.14 1.41 4.54
N ILE A 80 -10.61 0.51 3.68
CA ILE A 80 -12.05 0.30 3.47
C ILE A 80 -12.70 -0.27 4.73
N CYS A 81 -12.08 -1.24 5.41
CA CYS A 81 -12.58 -1.75 6.70
C CYS A 81 -12.68 -0.66 7.76
N TYR A 82 -11.75 0.29 7.76
CA TYR A 82 -11.77 1.46 8.62
C TYR A 82 -12.94 2.39 8.26
N GLU A 83 -13.15 2.71 6.97
CA GLU A 83 -14.32 3.49 6.53
C GLU A 83 -15.67 2.83 6.88
N LEU A 84 -15.71 1.50 6.89
CA LEU A 84 -16.87 0.72 7.30
C LEU A 84 -17.08 0.66 8.82
N GLY A 85 -16.12 1.16 9.62
CA GLY A 85 -16.15 1.09 11.08
C GLY A 85 -15.95 -0.31 11.64
N TRP A 86 -15.33 -1.23 10.89
CA TRP A 86 -15.06 -2.60 11.35
C TRP A 86 -13.82 -2.70 12.23
N ILE A 87 -12.91 -1.76 12.08
CA ILE A 87 -11.62 -1.69 12.77
C ILE A 87 -11.34 -0.24 13.17
N GLU A 88 -10.55 -0.05 14.22
CA GLU A 88 -10.19 1.27 14.74
C GLU A 88 -8.73 1.63 14.43
N PRO A 89 -8.40 2.93 14.33
CA PRO A 89 -7.04 3.36 14.07
C PRO A 89 -6.23 3.24 15.35
N THR A 90 -5.11 2.53 15.30
CA THR A 90 -4.35 2.21 16.51
C THR A 90 -2.85 2.14 16.26
N ASP A 91 -2.11 2.69 17.22
CA ASP A 91 -0.65 2.59 17.30
C ASP A 91 -0.19 1.37 18.13
N SER A 92 -1.12 0.72 18.85
CA SER A 92 -0.84 -0.45 19.68
C SER A 92 -0.61 -1.71 18.83
N PRO A 93 0.51 -2.43 19.02
CA PRO A 93 0.74 -3.70 18.35
C PRO A 93 -0.33 -4.77 18.61
N GLU A 94 -0.97 -4.75 19.78
CA GLU A 94 -1.99 -5.73 20.16
C GLU A 94 -3.30 -5.47 19.44
N GLU A 95 -3.75 -4.22 19.42
CA GLU A 95 -4.97 -3.81 18.70
C GLU A 95 -4.83 -4.00 17.18
N ARG A 96 -3.61 -3.80 16.62
CA ARG A 96 -3.34 -4.16 15.23
C ARG A 96 -3.58 -5.64 14.93
N LYS A 97 -3.23 -6.55 15.86
CA LYS A 97 -3.50 -7.99 15.71
C LYS A 97 -5.00 -8.28 15.77
N ILE A 98 -5.72 -7.59 16.66
CA ILE A 98 -7.18 -7.70 16.78
C ILE A 98 -7.86 -7.25 15.48
N ASN A 99 -7.50 -6.08 14.97
CA ASN A 99 -8.00 -5.55 13.70
C ASN A 99 -7.76 -6.54 12.54
N MET A 100 -6.57 -7.12 12.48
CA MET A 100 -6.26 -8.13 11.47
C MET A 100 -7.11 -9.40 11.63
N ALA A 101 -7.33 -9.86 12.87
CA ALA A 101 -8.17 -11.02 13.16
C ALA A 101 -9.64 -10.80 12.78
N VAL A 102 -10.16 -9.56 12.93
CA VAL A 102 -11.51 -9.18 12.46
C VAL A 102 -11.61 -9.34 10.95
N ILE A 103 -10.64 -8.79 10.21
CA ILE A 103 -10.60 -8.89 8.73
C ILE A 103 -10.48 -10.36 8.30
N ASP A 104 -9.55 -11.11 8.88
CA ASP A 104 -9.35 -12.53 8.55
C ASP A 104 -10.58 -13.38 8.89
N GLY A 105 -11.26 -13.07 10.00
CA GLY A 105 -12.52 -13.71 10.36
C GLY A 105 -13.62 -13.47 9.33
N PHE A 106 -13.71 -12.25 8.80
CA PHE A 106 -14.61 -11.94 7.69
C PHE A 106 -14.21 -12.70 6.40
N LEU A 107 -12.93 -12.70 6.04
CA LEU A 107 -12.43 -13.37 4.83
C LEU A 107 -12.70 -14.88 4.87
N LYS A 108 -12.48 -15.53 6.03
CA LYS A 108 -12.79 -16.95 6.24
C LYS A 108 -14.29 -17.26 6.11
N LYS A 109 -15.19 -16.33 6.48
CA LYS A 109 -16.64 -16.54 6.41
C LYS A 109 -17.25 -16.12 5.06
N ARG A 110 -16.90 -14.94 4.55
CA ARG A 110 -17.56 -14.25 3.43
C ARG A 110 -16.61 -13.82 2.30
N GLY A 111 -15.30 -13.97 2.48
CA GLY A 111 -14.31 -13.71 1.43
C GLY A 111 -14.48 -14.64 0.23
N TYR A 112 -14.13 -14.15 -0.95
CA TYR A 112 -14.09 -14.94 -2.19
C TYR A 112 -13.13 -16.13 -2.09
N ILE A 113 -11.98 -15.95 -1.44
CA ILE A 113 -11.04 -17.04 -1.08
C ILE A 113 -10.93 -17.07 0.45
N LYS A 114 -11.09 -18.24 1.05
CA LYS A 114 -11.11 -18.45 2.50
C LYS A 114 -9.71 -18.49 3.11
N LYS A 115 -8.94 -17.42 2.94
CA LYS A 115 -7.58 -17.30 3.47
C LYS A 115 -7.34 -15.96 4.16
N PRO A 116 -6.34 -15.87 5.05
CA PRO A 116 -5.93 -14.60 5.66
C PRO A 116 -5.48 -13.56 4.64
N LEU A 117 -5.66 -12.27 4.96
CA LEU A 117 -5.31 -11.15 4.08
C LEU A 117 -3.83 -11.18 3.63
N ASN A 118 -2.94 -11.60 4.53
CA ASN A 118 -1.51 -11.69 4.27
C ASN A 118 -1.13 -12.79 3.27
N GLU A 119 -1.98 -13.81 3.07
CA GLU A 119 -1.75 -14.92 2.14
C GLU A 119 -2.27 -14.65 0.71
N PHE A 120 -2.87 -13.48 0.46
CA PHE A 120 -3.28 -13.10 -0.89
C PHE A 120 -2.08 -12.69 -1.74
N THR A 121 -2.07 -13.17 -2.98
CA THR A 121 -1.09 -12.78 -4.00
C THR A 121 -1.51 -11.50 -4.71
N VAL A 122 -0.56 -10.83 -5.37
CA VAL A 122 -0.78 -9.61 -6.17
C VAL A 122 -1.89 -9.78 -7.21
N ARG A 123 -2.11 -11.00 -7.74
CA ARG A 123 -3.11 -11.27 -8.77
C ARG A 123 -4.53 -11.43 -8.20
N GLU A 124 -4.65 -11.82 -6.94
CA GLU A 124 -5.95 -12.07 -6.29
C GLU A 124 -6.48 -10.83 -5.56
N LEU A 125 -5.57 -9.97 -5.07
CA LEU A 125 -5.90 -8.75 -4.34
C LEU A 125 -6.82 -7.77 -5.09
N PRO A 126 -6.72 -7.56 -6.42
CA PRO A 126 -7.63 -6.68 -7.14
C PRO A 126 -9.09 -7.10 -7.02
N ARG A 127 -9.37 -8.41 -7.15
CA ARG A 127 -10.73 -8.95 -7.02
C ARG A 127 -11.24 -8.82 -5.58
N LEU A 128 -10.35 -8.97 -4.61
CA LEU A 128 -10.68 -8.75 -3.21
C LEU A 128 -11.05 -7.28 -2.95
N ILE A 129 -10.26 -6.34 -3.45
CA ILE A 129 -10.53 -4.90 -3.33
C ILE A 129 -11.89 -4.57 -3.92
N SER A 130 -12.22 -5.05 -5.12
CA SER A 130 -13.53 -4.81 -5.73
C SER A 130 -14.69 -5.32 -4.88
N GLN A 131 -14.54 -6.45 -4.19
CA GLN A 131 -15.54 -6.95 -3.24
C GLN A 131 -15.74 -5.97 -2.08
N PHE A 132 -14.66 -5.45 -1.50
CA PHE A 132 -14.73 -4.49 -0.40
C PHE A 132 -15.29 -3.13 -0.83
N GLU A 133 -14.93 -2.65 -2.03
CA GLU A 133 -15.48 -1.42 -2.61
C GLU A 133 -17.00 -1.51 -2.81
N GLN A 134 -17.50 -2.66 -3.31
CA GLN A 134 -18.94 -2.89 -3.44
C GLN A 134 -19.67 -2.91 -2.09
N ILE A 135 -19.05 -3.49 -1.05
CA ILE A 135 -19.61 -3.49 0.31
C ILE A 135 -19.70 -2.06 0.84
N LEU A 136 -18.66 -1.25 0.63
CA LEU A 136 -18.62 0.16 1.02
C LEU A 136 -19.64 1.01 0.26
N GLU A 137 -19.81 0.80 -1.03
CA GLU A 137 -20.81 1.49 -1.82
C GLU A 137 -22.23 1.13 -1.35
N HIS A 138 -22.48 -0.15 -1.10
CA HIS A 138 -23.77 -0.62 -0.61
C HIS A 138 -24.08 -0.09 0.81
N SER A 139 -23.08 0.02 1.69
CA SER A 139 -23.28 0.59 3.02
C SER A 139 -23.63 2.09 2.95
N LYS A 140 -22.98 2.85 2.06
CA LYS A 140 -23.28 4.27 1.80
C LYS A 140 -24.70 4.46 1.25
N GLN A 141 -25.11 3.62 0.28
CA GLN A 141 -26.47 3.65 -0.28
C GLN A 141 -27.53 3.26 0.75
N THR A 142 -27.27 2.26 1.58
CA THR A 142 -28.20 1.81 2.63
C THR A 142 -28.35 2.85 3.73
N ALA A 143 -27.27 3.52 4.14
CA ALA A 143 -27.33 4.62 5.10
C ALA A 143 -28.15 5.80 4.55
N GLY A 144 -27.95 6.17 3.28
CA GLY A 144 -28.75 7.20 2.59
C GLY A 144 -30.22 6.80 2.46
N SER A 145 -30.50 5.56 2.05
CA SER A 145 -31.86 5.04 1.90
C SER A 145 -32.59 4.95 3.25
N LYS A 146 -31.88 4.59 4.33
CA LYS A 146 -32.44 4.58 5.69
C LYS A 146 -32.77 6.00 6.18
N ALA A 147 -31.91 6.99 5.91
CA ALA A 147 -32.18 8.38 6.24
C ALA A 147 -33.36 8.96 5.44
N VAL A 148 -33.42 8.69 4.13
CA VAL A 148 -34.55 9.08 3.27
C VAL A 148 -35.85 8.40 3.71
N ASN A 149 -35.82 7.09 4.00
CA ASN A 149 -37.01 6.37 4.48
C ASN A 149 -37.46 6.84 5.88
N SER A 150 -36.54 7.26 6.75
CA SER A 150 -36.86 7.86 8.04
C SER A 150 -37.58 9.20 7.87
N LEU A 151 -37.07 10.07 6.98
CA LEU A 151 -37.69 11.36 6.67
C LEU A 151 -39.06 11.21 5.99
N LEU A 152 -39.20 10.27 5.05
CA LEU A 152 -40.48 9.98 4.41
C LEU A 152 -41.52 9.45 5.41
N ALA A 153 -41.09 8.65 6.39
CA ALA A 153 -41.94 8.17 7.47
C ALA A 153 -42.37 9.30 8.42
N GLU A 154 -41.46 10.22 8.77
CA GLU A 154 -41.78 11.41 9.57
C GLU A 154 -42.77 12.35 8.86
N LEU A 155 -42.67 12.49 7.54
CA LEU A 155 -43.56 13.30 6.71
C LEU A 155 -44.86 12.57 6.30
N ASN A 156 -45.07 11.35 6.78
CA ASN A 156 -46.22 10.49 6.50
C ASN A 156 -46.51 10.30 4.99
N ILE A 157 -45.45 10.27 4.16
CA ILE A 157 -45.56 10.07 2.72
C ILE A 157 -45.49 8.55 2.45
N PRO A 158 -46.52 7.94 1.83
CA PRO A 158 -46.53 6.50 1.57
C PRO A 158 -45.44 6.11 0.57
N VAL A 159 -44.58 5.17 0.97
CA VAL A 159 -43.50 4.66 0.13
C VAL A 159 -44.02 3.44 -0.64
N GLU A 160 -44.33 3.60 -1.93
CA GLU A 160 -44.67 2.45 -2.78
C GLU A 160 -43.44 1.57 -3.00
N PRO A 161 -43.53 0.25 -2.81
CA PRO A 161 -42.41 -0.64 -3.06
C PRO A 161 -42.09 -0.65 -4.56
N LEU A 162 -40.84 -0.32 -4.90
CA LEU A 162 -40.30 -0.46 -6.25
C LEU A 162 -40.49 -1.92 -6.71
N LYS A 163 -41.43 -2.14 -7.62
CA LYS A 163 -41.61 -3.42 -8.31
C LYS A 163 -40.31 -3.76 -9.03
N ARG A 164 -39.57 -4.73 -8.49
CA ARG A 164 -38.44 -5.35 -9.19
C ARG A 164 -39.00 -6.01 -10.47
N LYS A 165 -38.54 -5.53 -11.63
CA LYS A 165 -38.77 -6.16 -12.93
C LYS A 165 -37.90 -7.39 -13.09
#